data_AF-A0A2D8BAE1-F1
#
_entry.id   AF-A0A2D8BAE1-F1
#
_cell.length_a   1.000
_cell.length_b   1.000
_cell.length_c   1.000
_cell.angle_alpha   90.00
_cell.angle_beta   90.00
_cell.angle_gamma   90.00
#
_symmetry.space_group_name_H-M   'P 1'
#
loop_
_entity.id
_entity.type
_entity.pdbx_description
1 polymer ?
#
loop_
_entity_poly.entity_id
_entity_poly.type
_entity_poly.pdbx_seq_one_letter_code
_entity_poly.pdbx_strand_id
1 'polypeptide(L)'
;ELAMRAFLPQLHAVLGLFIPLIVTNCALMGRAEAFASRNDPARAALDGLAIGLGFLWVLLLIGSLRELIGEGSLFAGAGALLGLPGLELAADGYPGFVLAILPVGAFVVLAGLVAIRQAWRLRTAGGAA
;
A
#
# COMPACT_ATOMS: atom_id res chain seq x y z
N GLU A 1 13.30 -11.22 -8.18
CA GLU A 1 13.35 -12.44 -9.02
C GLU A 1 14.37 -13.47 -8.53
N LEU A 2 15.64 -13.44 -8.98
CA LEU A 2 16.58 -14.57 -8.80
C LEU A 2 16.80 -14.99 -7.34
N ALA A 3 17.00 -14.02 -6.44
CA ALA A 3 17.15 -14.31 -5.00
C ALA A 3 15.89 -14.92 -4.37
N MET A 4 14.70 -14.40 -4.70
CA MET A 4 13.44 -14.95 -4.20
C MET A 4 13.19 -16.36 -4.74
N ARG A 5 13.51 -16.61 -6.01
CA ARG A 5 13.37 -17.93 -6.63
C ARG A 5 14.31 -18.98 -6.00
N ALA A 6 15.47 -18.56 -5.50
CA ALA A 6 16.45 -19.43 -4.87
C ALA A 6 16.15 -19.70 -3.37
N PHE A 7 15.76 -18.67 -2.61
CA PHE A 7 15.63 -18.77 -1.15
C PHE A 7 14.18 -18.88 -0.66
N LEU A 8 13.20 -18.36 -1.41
CA LEU A 8 11.78 -18.33 -1.03
C LEU A 8 10.84 -18.74 -2.20
N PRO A 9 10.94 -19.98 -2.70
CA PRO A 9 10.20 -20.42 -3.89
C PRO A 9 8.68 -20.39 -3.73
N GLN A 10 8.17 -20.63 -2.51
CA GLN A 10 6.73 -20.56 -2.21
C GLN A 10 6.19 -19.13 -2.31
N LEU A 11 6.95 -18.14 -1.84
CA LEU A 11 6.55 -16.73 -1.93
C LEU A 11 6.69 -16.20 -3.36
N HIS A 12 7.71 -16.67 -4.11
CA HIS A 12 7.89 -16.32 -5.52
C HIS A 12 6.72 -16.79 -6.40
N ALA A 13 6.09 -17.94 -6.08
CA ALA A 13 4.93 -18.42 -6.81
C ALA A 13 3.71 -17.48 -6.72
N VAL A 14 3.53 -16.80 -5.59
CA VAL A 14 2.41 -15.86 -5.37
C VAL A 14 2.78 -14.44 -5.81
N LEU A 15 3.99 -13.98 -5.47
CA LEU A 15 4.41 -12.59 -5.69
C LEU A 15 5.12 -12.37 -7.04
N GLY A 16 5.43 -13.43 -7.79
CA GLY A 16 6.22 -13.42 -9.01
C GLY A 16 5.74 -12.43 -10.06
N LEU A 17 4.41 -12.33 -10.24
CA LEU A 17 3.82 -11.41 -11.21
C LEU A 17 3.88 -9.95 -10.78
N PHE A 18 3.95 -9.67 -9.46
CA PHE A 18 4.01 -8.31 -8.95
C PHE A 18 5.41 -7.70 -9.05
N ILE A 19 6.46 -8.51 -9.15
CA ILE A 19 7.84 -8.02 -9.16
C ILE A 19 8.15 -7.21 -10.43
N PRO A 20 7.74 -7.62 -11.65
CA PRO A 20 7.77 -6.75 -12.83
C PRO A 20 6.96 -5.47 -12.67
N LEU A 21 5.78 -5.53 -12.04
CA LEU A 21 4.92 -4.35 -11.79
C LEU A 21 5.55 -3.34 -10.82
N ILE A 22 6.41 -3.79 -9.91
CA ILE A 22 7.18 -2.91 -9.03
C ILE A 22 8.22 -2.13 -9.84
N VAL A 23 8.92 -2.79 -10.78
CA VAL A 23 9.96 -2.16 -11.60
C VAL A 23 9.36 -1.16 -12.60
N THR A 24 8.18 -1.45 -13.16
CA THR A 24 7.47 -0.56 -14.09
C THR A 24 6.59 0.47 -13.39
N ASN A 25 6.65 0.57 -12.07
CA ASN A 25 5.90 1.56 -11.32
C ASN A 25 6.39 2.98 -11.66
N CYS A 26 5.48 3.82 -12.14
CA CYS A 26 5.76 5.18 -12.57
C CYS A 26 6.21 6.11 -11.43
N ALA A 27 5.78 5.88 -10.19
CA ALA A 27 6.22 6.69 -9.05
C ALA A 27 7.69 6.41 -8.72
N LEU A 28 8.14 5.14 -8.83
CA LEU A 28 9.55 4.78 -8.66
C LEU A 28 10.42 5.39 -9.77
N MET A 29 10.04 5.19 -11.04
CA MET A 29 10.80 5.69 -12.18
C MET A 29 10.89 7.22 -12.17
N GLY A 30 9.77 7.90 -11.88
CA GLY A 30 9.75 9.37 -11.80
C GLY A 30 10.65 9.94 -10.71
N ARG A 31 10.75 9.28 -9.55
CA ARG A 31 11.68 9.70 -8.48
C ARG A 31 13.14 9.39 -8.83
N ALA A 32 13.40 8.25 -9.46
CA ALA A 32 14.74 7.90 -9.91
C ALA A 32 15.27 8.93 -10.92
N GLU A 33 14.44 9.33 -11.89
CA GLU A 33 14.80 10.32 -12.90
C GLU A 33 14.90 11.74 -12.32
N ALA A 34 13.96 12.16 -11.47
CA ALA A 34 13.92 13.52 -10.95
C ALA A 34 14.92 13.80 -9.80
N PHE A 35 15.17 12.81 -8.93
CA PHE A 35 15.97 13.02 -7.71
C PHE A 35 17.27 12.22 -7.71
N ALA A 36 17.24 10.91 -8.00
CA ALA A 36 18.43 10.07 -7.90
C ALA A 36 19.49 10.39 -8.97
N SER A 37 19.08 10.81 -10.16
CA SER A 37 20.00 11.15 -11.27
C SER A 37 20.88 12.38 -11.01
N ARG A 38 20.50 13.26 -10.07
CA ARG A 38 21.14 14.56 -9.82
C ARG A 38 21.67 14.73 -8.40
N ASN A 39 21.55 13.72 -7.53
CA ASN A 39 21.96 13.79 -6.12
C ASN A 39 22.94 12.69 -5.76
N ASP A 40 23.64 12.89 -4.64
CA ASP A 40 24.54 11.90 -4.06
C ASP A 40 23.78 10.59 -3.68
N PRO A 41 24.37 9.41 -3.89
CA PRO A 41 23.73 8.12 -3.61
C PRO A 41 23.19 7.99 -2.18
N ALA A 42 23.86 8.57 -1.18
CA ALA A 42 23.38 8.52 0.20
C ALA A 42 22.05 9.29 0.38
N ARG A 43 21.91 10.46 -0.27
CA ARG A 43 20.68 11.25 -0.24
C ARG A 43 19.58 10.59 -1.06
N ALA A 44 19.93 9.99 -2.21
CA ALA A 44 18.98 9.24 -3.04
C ALA A 44 18.41 8.02 -2.30
N ALA A 45 19.22 7.31 -1.52
CA ALA A 45 18.77 6.18 -0.72
C ALA A 45 17.74 6.58 0.35
N LEU A 46 17.99 7.68 1.07
CA LEU A 46 17.04 8.23 2.06
C LEU A 46 15.72 8.65 1.42
N ASP A 47 15.78 9.27 0.24
CA ASP A 47 14.59 9.65 -0.52
C ASP A 47 13.78 8.43 -0.97
N GLY A 48 14.44 7.42 -1.54
CA GLY A 48 13.80 6.17 -1.94
C GLY A 48 13.11 5.47 -0.75
N LEU A 49 13.76 5.47 0.42
CA LEU A 49 13.19 4.91 1.65
C LEU A 49 11.97 5.70 2.14
N ALA A 50 12.03 7.04 2.09
CA ALA A 50 10.90 7.89 2.47
C ALA A 50 9.68 7.73 1.55
N ILE A 51 9.90 7.71 0.22
CA ILE A 51 8.82 7.43 -0.75
C ILE A 51 8.26 6.02 -0.56
N GLY A 52 9.13 5.02 -0.38
CA GLY A 52 8.73 3.63 -0.15
C GLY A 52 7.86 3.48 1.10
N LEU A 53 8.26 4.06 2.23
CA LEU A 53 7.48 4.04 3.46
C LEU A 53 6.15 4.78 3.32
N GLY A 54 6.13 5.93 2.65
CA GLY A 54 4.89 6.67 2.39
C GLY A 54 3.92 5.87 1.52
N PHE A 55 4.42 5.23 0.47
CA PHE A 55 3.62 4.38 -0.41
C PHE A 55 3.08 3.15 0.32
N LEU A 56 3.91 2.50 1.13
CA LEU A 56 3.50 1.39 2.00
C LEU A 56 2.36 1.79 2.94
N TRP A 57 2.49 2.94 3.62
CA TRP A 57 1.47 3.43 4.54
C TRP A 57 0.13 3.69 3.85
N VAL A 58 0.15 4.32 2.68
CA VAL A 58 -1.07 4.58 1.90
C VAL A 58 -1.73 3.28 1.46
N LEU A 59 -0.95 2.32 0.94
CA LEU A 59 -1.47 1.02 0.52
C LEU A 59 -2.04 0.23 1.69
N LEU A 60 -1.38 0.24 2.85
CA LEU A 60 -1.84 -0.44 4.05
C LEU A 60 -3.17 0.13 4.52
N LEU A 61 -3.32 1.47 4.52
CA LEU A 61 -4.55 2.13 4.94
C LEU A 61 -5.71 1.90 3.96
N ILE A 62 -5.44 1.96 2.66
CA ILE A 62 -6.45 1.64 1.62
C ILE A 62 -6.84 0.16 1.70
N GLY A 63 -5.87 -0.74 1.89
CA GLY A 63 -6.09 -2.18 2.04
C GLY A 63 -6.95 -2.51 3.25
N SER A 64 -6.60 -1.96 4.41
CA SER A 64 -7.36 -2.18 5.66
C SER A 64 -8.79 -1.64 5.58
N LEU A 65 -8.99 -0.47 4.97
CA LEU A 65 -10.33 0.08 4.73
C LEU A 65 -11.14 -0.81 3.79
N ARG A 66 -10.50 -1.37 2.75
CA ARG A 66 -11.17 -2.25 1.78
C ARG A 66 -11.51 -3.62 2.36
N GLU A 67 -10.66 -4.21 3.19
CA GLU A 67 -10.98 -5.43 3.94
C GLU A 67 -12.14 -5.17 4.91
N LEU A 68 -12.08 -4.07 5.68
CA LEU A 68 -13.11 -3.74 6.66
C LEU A 68 -14.48 -3.49 6.02
N ILE A 69 -14.53 -2.80 4.88
CA ILE A 69 -15.78 -2.52 4.16
C ILE A 69 -16.23 -3.72 3.33
N GLY A 70 -15.28 -4.46 2.76
CA GLY A 70 -15.53 -5.55 1.81
C GLY A 70 -15.96 -6.84 2.48
N GLU A 71 -15.24 -7.29 3.51
CA GLU A 71 -15.47 -8.60 4.17
C GLU A 71 -15.83 -8.46 5.66
N GLY A 72 -15.70 -7.26 6.25
CA GLY A 72 -15.96 -7.06 7.68
C GLY A 72 -14.87 -7.65 8.58
N SER A 73 -13.73 -8.04 7.99
CA SER A 73 -12.56 -8.57 8.68
C SER A 73 -11.37 -7.62 8.55
N LEU A 74 -10.38 -7.79 9.41
CA LEU A 74 -9.10 -7.08 9.39
C LEU A 74 -7.98 -8.13 9.41
N PHE A 75 -7.06 -8.05 8.44
CA PHE A 75 -5.93 -8.97 8.26
C PHE A 75 -6.32 -10.44 7.98
N ALA A 76 -7.36 -10.67 7.19
CA ALA A 76 -7.77 -12.03 6.85
C ALA A 76 -6.66 -12.76 6.07
N GLY A 77 -6.22 -13.91 6.55
CA GLY A 77 -5.16 -14.72 5.93
C GLY A 77 -3.73 -14.26 6.23
N ALA A 78 -3.52 -13.12 6.91
CA ALA A 78 -2.18 -12.64 7.28
C ALA A 78 -1.49 -13.58 8.29
N GLY A 79 -2.27 -14.21 9.17
CA GLY A 79 -1.74 -15.17 10.14
C GLY A 79 -1.20 -16.44 9.50
N ALA A 80 -1.88 -16.93 8.44
CA ALA A 80 -1.42 -18.08 7.67
C ALA A 80 -0.15 -17.77 6.85
N LEU A 81 0.00 -16.53 6.39
CA LEU A 81 1.11 -16.11 5.53
C LEU A 81 2.39 -15.73 6.31
N LEU A 82 2.23 -15.16 7.52
CA LEU A 82 3.34 -14.77 8.40
C LEU A 82 3.63 -15.81 9.51
N GLY A 83 2.85 -16.89 9.61
CA GLY A 83 2.99 -17.91 10.65
C GLY A 83 2.64 -17.43 12.06
N LEU A 84 1.88 -16.34 12.17
CA LEU A 84 1.45 -15.72 13.43
C LEU A 84 -0.07 -15.91 13.61
N PRO A 85 -0.51 -17.02 14.23
CA PRO A 85 -1.92 -17.25 14.49
C PRO A 85 -2.46 -16.24 15.50
N GLY A 86 -3.49 -15.47 15.13
CA GLY A 86 -4.16 -14.50 16.01
C GLY A 86 -4.14 -13.04 15.57
N LEU A 87 -3.63 -12.73 14.38
CA LEU A 87 -3.71 -11.37 13.80
C LEU A 87 -5.04 -11.10 13.07
N GLU A 88 -5.94 -12.09 13.02
CA GLU A 88 -7.19 -12.03 12.26
C GLU A 88 -8.34 -11.55 13.15
N LEU A 89 -8.93 -10.41 12.80
CA LEU A 89 -10.16 -9.92 13.43
C LEU A 89 -11.30 -10.14 12.44
N ALA A 90 -12.13 -11.16 12.67
CA ALA A 90 -13.29 -11.46 11.82
C ALA A 90 -14.59 -11.10 12.54
N ALA A 91 -15.50 -10.41 11.86
CA ALA A 91 -16.88 -10.25 12.29
C ALA A 91 -17.75 -11.33 11.62
N ASP A 92 -18.33 -12.23 12.42
CA ASP A 92 -19.22 -13.27 11.90
C ASP A 92 -20.51 -12.66 11.31
N GLY A 93 -20.83 -13.00 10.05
CA GLY A 93 -22.14 -12.75 9.45
C GLY A 93 -22.27 -11.53 8.50
N TYR A 94 -21.17 -10.99 7.98
CA TYR A 94 -21.24 -9.90 6.99
C TYR A 94 -21.48 -10.45 5.56
N PRO A 95 -22.51 -9.98 4.82
CA PRO A 95 -22.84 -10.50 3.49
C PRO A 95 -21.84 -10.09 2.38
N GLY A 96 -20.82 -9.31 2.74
CA GLY A 96 -19.74 -8.87 1.85
C GLY A 96 -20.16 -7.75 0.89
N PHE A 97 -19.35 -6.71 0.76
CA PHE A 97 -19.55 -5.63 -0.21
C PHE A 97 -18.55 -5.74 -1.36
N VAL A 98 -18.94 -6.51 -2.40
CA VAL A 98 -18.11 -6.83 -3.57
C VAL A 98 -17.56 -5.59 -4.29
N LEU A 99 -18.31 -4.48 -4.27
CA LEU A 99 -17.90 -3.24 -4.90
C LEU A 99 -16.66 -2.60 -4.22
N ALA A 100 -16.44 -2.82 -2.92
CA ALA A 100 -15.24 -2.34 -2.22
C ALA A 100 -13.96 -3.14 -2.59
N ILE A 101 -14.14 -4.40 -2.99
CA ILE A 101 -13.04 -5.29 -3.37
C ILE A 101 -12.62 -5.05 -4.83
N LEU A 102 -13.53 -4.62 -5.70
CA LEU A 102 -13.19 -4.26 -7.08
C LEU A 102 -12.27 -3.01 -7.18
N PRO A 103 -11.59 -2.78 -8.33
CA PRO A 103 -10.73 -1.61 -8.55
C PRO A 103 -11.42 -0.27 -8.27
N VAL A 104 -12.74 -0.20 -8.51
CA VAL A 104 -13.58 0.97 -8.23
C VAL A 104 -13.55 1.35 -6.74
N GLY A 105 -13.59 0.36 -5.84
CA GLY A 105 -13.50 0.58 -4.39
C GLY A 105 -12.17 1.22 -3.98
N ALA A 106 -11.06 0.83 -4.60
CA ALA A 106 -9.74 1.42 -4.33
C ALA A 106 -9.68 2.90 -4.73
N PHE A 107 -10.26 3.28 -5.87
CA PHE A 107 -10.31 4.68 -6.30
C PHE A 107 -11.19 5.54 -5.38
N VAL A 108 -12.32 5.02 -4.91
CA VAL A 108 -13.21 5.73 -3.98
C VAL A 108 -12.51 5.99 -2.64
N VAL A 109 -11.84 4.98 -2.08
CA VAL A 109 -11.09 5.12 -0.82
C VAL A 109 -9.92 6.10 -1.00
N LEU A 110 -9.18 6.02 -2.10
CA LEU A 110 -8.10 6.96 -2.41
C LEU A 110 -8.62 8.40 -2.54
N ALA A 111 -9.74 8.60 -3.25
CA ALA A 111 -10.36 9.91 -3.40
C ALA A 111 -10.78 10.49 -2.04
N GLY A 112 -11.38 9.67 -1.17
CA GLY A 112 -11.72 10.05 0.20
C GLY A 112 -10.49 10.46 1.02
N LEU A 113 -9.41 9.68 0.94
CA LEU A 113 -8.16 9.98 1.65
C LEU A 113 -7.52 11.31 1.19
N VAL A 114 -7.51 11.56 -0.12
CA VAL A 114 -7.03 12.82 -0.69
C VAL A 114 -7.91 13.99 -0.26
N ALA A 115 -9.24 13.82 -0.26
CA ALA A 115 -10.18 14.84 0.19
C ALA A 115 -10.01 15.18 1.68
N ILE A 116 -9.86 14.18 2.54
CA ILE A 116 -9.59 14.37 3.98
C ILE A 116 -8.28 15.12 4.16
N ARG A 117 -7.21 14.69 3.49
CA ARG A 117 -5.90 15.37 3.57
C ARG A 117 -5.99 16.82 3.11
N GLN A 118 -6.75 17.09 2.04
CA GLN A 118 -6.96 18.44 1.54
C GLN A 118 -7.76 19.30 2.52
N ALA A 119 -8.85 18.76 3.09
CA ALA A 119 -9.65 19.43 4.11
C ALA A 119 -8.83 19.76 5.36
N TRP A 120 -7.97 18.83 5.80
CA TRP A 120 -7.08 19.06 6.93
C TRP A 120 -6.07 20.17 6.65
N ARG A 121 -5.47 20.18 5.45
CA ARG A 121 -4.55 21.26 5.03
C ARG A 121 -5.23 22.63 4.97
N LEU A 122 -6.47 22.70 4.48
CA LEU A 122 -7.24 23.95 4.44
C LEU A 122 -7.54 24.47 5.86
N ARG A 123 -7.85 23.57 6.80
CA ARG A 123 -8.11 23.94 8.21
C ARG A 123 -6.85 24.40 8.93
N THR A 124 -5.70 23.78 8.68
CA THR A 124 -4.44 24.22 9.28
C THR A 124 -3.92 25.51 8.68
N ALA A 125 -4.17 25.77 7.38
CA ALA A 125 -3.84 27.04 6.74
C ALA A 125 -4.77 28.19 7.18
N GLY A 126 -6.06 27.93 7.41
CA GLY A 126 -7.04 28.92 7.87
C GLY A 126 -6.94 29.30 9.35
N GLY A 127 -6.21 28.53 10.17
CA GLY A 127 -5.95 28.85 11.58
C GLY A 127 -4.66 29.65 11.82
N ALA A 128 -3.93 30.00 10.75
CA ALA A 128 -2.68 30.77 10.80
C ALA A 128 -2.84 32.22 10.31
N ALA A 129 -4.08 32.69 10.11
CA ALA A 129 -4.44 34.08 9.80
C ALA A 129 -5.23 34.67 10.98
#